data_AF-A0A849DW63-F1
#
_entry.id   AF-A0A849DW63-F1
#
_cell.length_a   1.000
_cell.length_b   1.000
_cell.length_c   1.000
_cell.angle_alpha   90.00
_cell.angle_beta   90.00
_cell.angle_gamma   90.00
#
_symmetry.space_group_name_H-M   'P 1'
#
loop_
_entity.id
_entity.type
_entity.pdbx_description
1 polymer ?
#
loop_
_entity_poly.entity_id
_entity_poly.type
_entity_poly.pdbx_seq_one_letter_code
_entity_poly.pdbx_strand_id
1 'polypeptide(L)'
;TDTRVDSAAAEPTDDDVAFLLDNANALLKLEKPLTRKDVIAQRCGVRPLVVKKGADVGNAEWTALSRKHEIDVHRDRSLCSIYGGKLTDCINVGEEVAEIVASFGVASFPSLDPWYGEPSSQKKVRFESECKKYGLKEDQTSRLWRRYGKDAFQLLERFRNDASMTDTVFENFLRGELHHIAKNEMVLRLEDFFRRRSQLALTHHRSTLHCTEGLKEAAKILFGDAADAELDRYFG
;
A
#
# COMPACT_ATOMS: atom_id res chain seq x y z
N THR A 1 15.88 6.77 8.10
CA THR A 1 17.03 6.42 8.95
C THR A 1 17.16 4.91 9.03
N ASP A 2 18.19 4.46 9.73
CA ASP A 2 18.41 3.06 10.01
C ASP A 2 18.88 3.03 11.47
N THR A 3 18.00 2.55 12.36
CA THR A 3 18.19 2.57 13.81
C THR A 3 17.66 1.27 14.37
N ARG A 4 18.41 0.65 15.28
CA ARG A 4 17.97 -0.58 15.96
C ARG A 4 16.78 -0.29 16.86
N VAL A 5 15.76 -1.14 16.78
CA VAL A 5 14.57 -1.07 17.63
C VAL A 5 14.21 -2.46 18.11
N ASP A 6 13.67 -2.53 19.33
CA ASP A 6 13.23 -3.80 19.93
C ASP A 6 11.72 -4.08 19.72
N SER A 7 11.01 -3.13 19.09
CA SER A 7 9.57 -3.23 18.83
C SER A 7 9.27 -3.07 17.34
N ALA A 8 8.36 -3.89 16.84
CA ALA A 8 7.80 -3.77 15.49
C ALA A 8 6.87 -2.55 15.34
N ALA A 9 6.38 -1.99 16.44
CA ALA A 9 5.51 -0.81 16.49
C ALA A 9 6.31 0.50 16.70
N ALA A 10 7.54 0.57 16.17
CA ALA A 10 8.38 1.76 16.27
C ALA A 10 7.78 2.92 15.45
N GLU A 11 7.91 4.13 15.99
CA GLU A 11 7.48 5.37 15.34
C GLU A 11 8.69 6.25 14.99
N PRO A 12 8.58 7.14 13.99
CA PRO A 12 9.64 8.11 13.69
C PRO A 12 9.90 9.02 14.90
N THR A 13 11.17 9.23 15.21
CA THR A 13 11.60 10.16 16.27
C THR A 13 11.90 11.55 15.71
N ASP A 14 12.01 12.53 16.60
CA ASP A 14 12.45 13.87 16.22
C ASP A 14 13.87 13.85 15.63
N ASP A 15 14.75 12.99 16.13
CA ASP A 15 16.10 12.83 15.60
C ASP A 15 16.08 12.25 14.18
N ASP A 16 15.16 11.32 13.88
CA ASP A 16 15.00 10.79 12.53
C ASP A 16 14.58 11.87 11.53
N VAL A 17 13.65 12.73 11.94
CA VAL A 17 13.17 13.85 11.12
C VAL A 17 14.28 14.88 10.91
N ALA A 18 14.99 15.27 11.97
CA ALA A 18 16.10 16.22 11.89
C ALA A 18 17.20 15.68 10.96
N PHE A 19 17.61 14.42 11.14
CA PHE A 19 18.62 13.77 10.31
C PHE A 19 18.25 13.83 8.81
N LEU A 20 17.00 13.52 8.46
CA LEU A 20 16.57 13.54 7.06
C LEU A 20 16.51 14.96 6.48
N LEU A 21 16.01 15.93 7.25
CA LEU A 21 15.95 17.34 6.83
C LEU A 21 17.36 17.92 6.64
N ASP A 22 18.28 17.67 7.56
CA ASP A 22 19.66 18.15 7.49
C ASP A 22 20.37 17.60 6.26
N ASN A 23 20.25 16.29 6.01
CA ASN A 23 20.82 15.67 4.80
C ASN A 23 20.20 16.22 3.52
N ALA A 24 18.87 16.40 3.48
CA ALA A 24 18.20 16.97 2.31
C ALA A 24 18.67 18.41 2.04
N ASN A 25 18.73 19.25 3.08
CA ASN A 25 19.18 20.64 2.97
C ASN A 25 20.67 20.77 2.60
N ALA A 26 21.51 19.80 2.98
CA ALA A 26 22.90 19.77 2.58
C ALA A 26 23.11 19.39 1.11
N LEU A 27 22.20 18.58 0.53
CA LEU A 27 22.35 18.03 -0.82
C LEU A 27 21.53 18.76 -1.88
N LEU A 28 20.43 19.40 -1.50
CA LEU A 28 19.51 20.06 -2.42
C LEU A 28 19.75 21.57 -2.47
N LYS A 29 19.77 22.12 -3.68
CA LYS A 29 19.81 23.57 -3.89
C LYS A 29 18.38 24.13 -3.93
N LEU A 30 17.87 24.52 -2.77
CA LEU A 30 16.54 25.12 -2.61
C LEU A 30 16.65 26.62 -2.34
N GLU A 31 15.63 27.39 -2.71
CA GLU A 31 15.55 28.83 -2.37
C GLU A 31 15.49 29.05 -0.86
N LYS A 32 14.82 28.14 -0.14
CA LYS A 32 14.71 28.12 1.32
C LYS A 32 14.94 26.70 1.82
N PRO A 33 15.67 26.51 2.93
CA PRO A 33 15.81 25.20 3.54
C PRO A 33 14.46 24.61 3.96
N LEU A 34 14.31 23.30 3.79
CA LEU A 34 13.18 22.53 4.32
C LEU A 34 13.21 22.56 5.85
N THR A 35 12.04 22.67 6.43
CA THR A 35 11.82 22.71 7.87
C THR A 35 10.82 21.62 8.28
N ARG A 36 10.65 21.40 9.58
CA ARG A 36 9.63 20.48 10.10
C ARG A 36 8.21 20.83 9.66
N LYS A 37 7.93 22.10 9.36
CA LYS A 37 6.61 22.55 8.87
C LYS A 37 6.32 22.06 7.45
N ASP A 38 7.35 21.71 6.70
CA ASP A 38 7.23 21.19 5.33
C ASP A 38 7.00 19.66 5.31
N VAL A 39 7.04 19.00 6.48
CA VAL A 39 6.77 17.56 6.60
C VAL A 39 5.26 17.31 6.61
N ILE A 40 4.74 16.77 5.52
CA ILE A 40 3.30 16.50 5.35
C ILE A 40 2.83 15.17 5.94
N ALA A 41 3.71 14.17 5.99
CA ALA A 41 3.44 12.85 6.52
C ALA A 41 4.73 12.15 6.95
N GLN A 42 4.62 11.22 7.90
CA GLN A 42 5.74 10.41 8.37
C GLN A 42 5.38 8.93 8.32
N ARG A 43 6.40 8.07 8.16
CA ARG A 43 6.23 6.62 8.21
C ARG A 43 7.48 5.95 8.76
N CYS A 44 7.27 4.95 9.59
CA CYS A 44 8.29 4.02 10.03
C CYS A 44 8.02 2.63 9.44
N GLY A 45 9.08 1.86 9.26
CA GLY A 45 9.01 0.45 8.90
C GLY A 45 10.21 -0.27 9.50
N VAL A 46 9.92 -1.30 10.29
CA VAL A 46 10.94 -2.12 10.95
C VAL A 46 11.35 -3.26 10.02
N ARG A 47 12.65 -3.41 9.79
CA ARG A 47 13.20 -4.48 8.94
C ARG A 47 13.52 -5.69 9.80
N PRO A 48 12.92 -6.87 9.57
CA PRO A 48 13.25 -8.08 10.31
C PRO A 48 14.56 -8.67 9.76
N LEU A 49 15.71 -8.21 10.26
CA LEU A 49 17.02 -8.67 9.78
C LEU A 49 17.38 -10.03 10.39
N VAL A 50 17.94 -10.92 9.57
CA VAL A 50 18.33 -12.27 10.00
C VAL A 50 19.73 -12.24 10.60
N VAL A 51 19.87 -12.75 11.83
CA VAL A 51 21.14 -12.92 12.52
C VAL A 51 21.32 -14.38 12.91
N LYS A 52 22.56 -14.90 12.81
CA LYS A 52 22.87 -16.23 13.32
C LYS A 52 22.80 -16.23 14.85
N LYS A 53 22.27 -17.31 15.42
CA LYS A 53 22.18 -17.48 16.87
C LYS A 53 23.58 -17.35 17.50
N GLY A 54 23.72 -16.42 18.47
CA GLY A 54 24.98 -16.16 19.17
C GLY A 54 25.91 -15.14 18.49
N ALA A 55 25.52 -14.53 17.37
CA ALA A 55 26.24 -13.40 16.83
C ALA A 55 26.00 -12.15 17.69
N ASP A 56 27.05 -11.62 18.32
CA ASP A 56 27.01 -10.30 18.96
C ASP A 56 27.20 -9.24 17.87
N VAL A 57 26.09 -8.74 17.33
CA VAL A 57 26.13 -7.73 16.27
C VAL A 57 26.15 -6.36 16.93
N GLY A 58 27.36 -5.81 17.09
CA GLY A 58 27.56 -4.46 17.63
C GLY A 58 26.96 -3.36 16.76
N ASN A 59 26.89 -2.14 17.30
CA ASN A 59 26.26 -0.97 16.66
C ASN A 59 26.86 -0.52 15.31
N ALA A 60 28.02 -1.03 14.88
CA ALA A 60 28.60 -0.73 13.58
C ALA A 60 28.36 -1.83 12.52
N GLU A 61 28.16 -3.08 12.93
CA GLU A 61 27.97 -4.22 12.01
C GLU A 61 26.51 -4.40 11.57
N TRP A 62 25.55 -3.81 12.30
CA TRP A 62 24.13 -4.06 12.02
C TRP A 62 23.64 -3.42 10.71
N THR A 63 24.21 -2.28 10.28
CA THR A 63 23.91 -1.67 8.96
C THR A 63 24.40 -2.54 7.80
N ALA A 64 25.37 -3.42 8.08
CA ALA A 64 25.93 -4.40 7.13
C ALA A 64 25.23 -5.77 7.19
N LEU A 65 24.21 -5.95 8.05
CA LEU A 65 23.50 -7.22 8.16
C LEU A 65 22.84 -7.63 6.84
N SER A 66 22.91 -8.93 6.58
CA SER A 66 22.35 -9.55 5.39
C SER A 66 20.84 -9.28 5.31
N ARG A 67 20.44 -8.69 4.19
CA ARG A 67 19.01 -8.46 3.84
C ARG A 67 18.42 -9.64 3.06
N LYS A 68 18.97 -10.84 3.22
CA LYS A 68 18.47 -12.07 2.60
C LYS A 68 17.28 -12.62 3.39
N HIS A 69 16.49 -13.48 2.77
CA HIS A 69 15.57 -14.34 3.52
C HIS A 69 16.28 -15.59 4.00
N GLU A 70 15.75 -16.17 5.08
CA GLU A 70 16.04 -17.54 5.52
C GLU A 70 14.70 -18.21 5.84
N ILE A 71 14.54 -19.46 5.43
CA ILE A 71 13.34 -20.25 5.70
C ILE A 71 13.71 -21.41 6.62
N ASP A 72 13.09 -21.45 7.80
CA ASP A 72 13.24 -22.53 8.76
C ASP A 72 12.07 -23.52 8.66
N VAL A 73 12.38 -24.81 8.62
CA VAL A 73 11.41 -25.87 8.30
C VAL A 73 11.45 -26.98 9.34
N HIS A 74 10.37 -27.08 10.12
CA HIS A 74 10.12 -28.16 11.06
C HIS A 74 9.20 -29.21 10.43
N ARG A 75 9.80 -30.20 9.77
CA ARG A 75 9.06 -31.24 9.03
C ARG A 75 8.17 -32.10 9.91
N ASP A 76 8.59 -32.38 11.14
CA ASP A 76 7.85 -33.16 12.14
C ASP A 76 6.53 -32.48 12.55
N ARG A 77 6.46 -31.14 12.44
CA ARG A 77 5.29 -30.33 12.80
C ARG A 77 4.60 -29.71 11.60
N SER A 78 5.09 -29.97 10.39
CA SER A 78 4.64 -29.29 9.17
C SER A 78 4.61 -27.76 9.32
N LEU A 79 5.65 -27.20 9.96
CA LEU A 79 5.78 -25.76 10.22
C LEU A 79 6.91 -25.18 9.38
N CYS A 80 6.64 -24.05 8.73
CA CYS A 80 7.59 -23.27 7.94
C CYS A 80 7.56 -21.81 8.44
N SER A 81 8.73 -21.24 8.74
CA SER A 81 8.87 -19.86 9.22
C SER A 81 9.80 -19.08 8.30
N ILE A 82 9.39 -17.88 7.90
CA ILE A 82 10.16 -17.00 7.00
C ILE A 82 10.77 -15.87 7.83
N TYR A 83 12.08 -15.70 7.71
CA TYR A 83 12.82 -14.60 8.35
C TYR A 83 13.44 -13.69 7.28
N GLY A 84 13.28 -12.38 7.43
CA GLY A 84 13.86 -11.41 6.51
C GLY A 84 13.23 -11.39 5.12
N GLY A 85 14.06 -11.19 4.11
CA GLY A 85 13.64 -11.01 2.72
C GLY A 85 13.42 -9.56 2.29
N LYS A 86 13.29 -9.38 0.98
CA LYS A 86 13.01 -8.08 0.34
C LYS A 86 11.77 -8.20 -0.51
N LEU A 87 11.07 -7.08 -0.68
CA LEU A 87 9.95 -7.02 -1.63
C LEU A 87 10.38 -7.40 -3.06
N THR A 88 11.62 -7.13 -3.45
CA THR A 88 12.16 -7.50 -4.78
C THR A 88 12.29 -9.00 -5.01
N ASP A 89 12.29 -9.80 -3.95
CA ASP A 89 12.52 -11.25 -3.99
C ASP A 89 11.27 -12.05 -3.59
N CYS A 90 10.14 -11.37 -3.36
CA CYS A 90 8.97 -11.99 -2.74
C CYS A 90 8.35 -13.13 -3.56
N ILE A 91 8.46 -13.09 -4.89
CA ILE A 91 7.94 -14.14 -5.77
C ILE A 91 8.76 -15.43 -5.59
N ASN A 92 10.09 -15.33 -5.64
CA ASN A 92 10.98 -16.48 -5.44
C ASN A 92 10.77 -17.10 -4.05
N VAL A 93 10.69 -16.27 -3.00
CA VAL A 93 10.38 -16.73 -1.63
C VAL A 93 9.01 -17.43 -1.59
N GLY A 94 8.01 -16.89 -2.30
CA GLY A 94 6.69 -17.51 -2.41
C GLY A 94 6.71 -18.88 -3.07
N GLU A 95 7.52 -19.05 -4.12
CA GLU A 95 7.73 -20.34 -4.80
C GLU A 95 8.40 -21.36 -3.87
N GLU A 96 9.48 -20.98 -3.18
CA GLU A 96 10.15 -21.83 -2.18
C GLU A 96 9.17 -22.28 -1.08
N VAL A 97 8.36 -21.35 -0.55
CA VAL A 97 7.36 -21.66 0.47
C VAL A 97 6.28 -22.60 -0.07
N ALA A 98 5.83 -22.42 -1.30
CA ALA A 98 4.84 -23.30 -1.93
C ALA A 98 5.37 -24.74 -2.06
N GLU A 99 6.64 -24.92 -2.47
CA GLU A 99 7.29 -26.23 -2.53
C GLU A 99 7.39 -26.89 -1.14
N ILE A 100 7.79 -26.13 -0.12
CA ILE A 100 7.87 -26.62 1.27
C ILE A 100 6.49 -27.05 1.77
N VAL A 101 5.45 -26.24 1.56
CA VAL A 101 4.09 -26.55 1.97
C VAL A 101 3.54 -27.77 1.22
N ALA A 102 3.87 -27.92 -0.06
CA ALA A 102 3.52 -29.13 -0.82
C ALA A 102 4.19 -30.38 -0.23
N SER A 103 5.43 -30.27 0.27
CA SER A 103 6.12 -31.38 0.95
C SER A 103 5.44 -31.82 2.26
N PHE A 104 4.57 -31.00 2.83
CA PHE A 104 3.74 -31.35 4.00
C PHE A 104 2.44 -32.08 3.63
N GLY A 105 2.23 -32.39 2.35
CA GLY A 105 1.03 -33.09 1.86
C GLY A 105 -0.15 -32.16 1.56
N VAL A 106 0.05 -30.84 1.57
CA VAL A 106 -0.94 -29.88 1.06
C VAL A 106 -0.93 -29.94 -0.46
N ALA A 107 -2.10 -30.14 -1.06
CA ALA A 107 -2.21 -30.20 -2.52
C ALA A 107 -1.68 -28.91 -3.15
N SER A 108 -0.79 -29.05 -4.13
CA SER A 108 -0.37 -27.92 -4.96
C SER A 108 -1.54 -27.49 -5.84
N PHE A 109 -1.83 -26.19 -5.86
CA PHE A 109 -2.83 -25.63 -6.75
C PHE A 109 -2.20 -25.34 -8.11
N PRO A 110 -2.94 -25.50 -9.22
CA PRO A 110 -2.43 -25.10 -10.52
C PRO A 110 -1.99 -23.64 -10.49
N SER A 111 -0.89 -23.34 -11.17
CA SER A 111 -0.39 -21.97 -11.31
C SER A 111 -1.52 -21.07 -11.81
N LEU A 112 -1.84 -20.05 -11.01
CA LEU A 112 -2.78 -19.01 -11.43
C LEU A 112 -2.13 -18.21 -12.56
N ASP A 113 -2.96 -17.62 -13.43
CA ASP A 113 -2.48 -16.55 -14.31
C ASP A 113 -1.65 -15.55 -13.48
N PRO A 114 -0.52 -15.03 -14.00
CA PRO A 114 0.27 -14.05 -13.28
C PRO A 114 -0.62 -12.94 -12.74
N TRP A 115 -0.65 -12.82 -11.42
CA TRP A 115 -1.42 -11.80 -10.72
C TRP A 115 -0.64 -10.48 -10.61
N TYR A 116 0.65 -10.52 -10.96
CA TYR A 116 1.57 -9.39 -10.98
C TYR A 116 1.83 -8.90 -12.42
N GLY A 117 2.36 -7.69 -12.52
CA GLY A 117 2.66 -7.05 -13.79
C GLY A 117 1.45 -6.34 -14.42
N GLU A 118 1.72 -5.51 -15.42
CA GLU A 118 0.65 -4.82 -16.15
C GLU A 118 -0.02 -5.78 -17.15
N PRO A 119 -1.37 -5.84 -17.20
CA PRO A 119 -2.06 -6.59 -18.23
C PRO A 119 -1.74 -6.08 -19.64
N SER A 120 -2.13 -6.84 -20.68
CA SER A 120 -1.76 -6.50 -22.07
C SER A 120 -2.20 -5.09 -22.50
N SER A 121 -1.36 -4.46 -23.32
CA SER A 121 -1.61 -3.13 -23.90
C SER A 121 -2.94 -3.07 -24.68
N GLN A 122 -3.34 -4.16 -25.32
CA GLN A 122 -4.65 -4.26 -25.99
C GLN A 122 -5.81 -4.12 -25.02
N LYS A 123 -5.74 -4.74 -23.82
CA LYS A 123 -6.76 -4.59 -22.78
C LYS A 123 -6.79 -3.16 -22.25
N LYS A 124 -5.63 -2.52 -22.09
CA LYS A 124 -5.52 -1.10 -21.70
C LYS A 124 -6.24 -0.19 -22.69
N VAL A 125 -5.88 -0.26 -23.97
CA VAL A 125 -6.49 0.56 -25.03
C VAL A 125 -8.01 0.34 -25.10
N ARG A 126 -8.46 -0.92 -24.95
CA ARG A 126 -9.88 -1.23 -24.88
C ARG A 126 -10.56 -0.56 -23.69
N PHE A 127 -9.98 -0.69 -22.49
CA PHE A 127 -10.53 -0.08 -21.27
C PHE A 127 -10.65 1.45 -21.40
N GLU A 128 -9.59 2.10 -21.85
CA GLU A 128 -9.55 3.57 -22.04
C GLU A 128 -10.58 4.02 -23.07
N SER A 129 -10.74 3.28 -24.18
CA SER A 129 -11.75 3.56 -25.20
C SER A 129 -13.18 3.44 -24.65
N GLU A 130 -13.46 2.41 -23.85
CA GLU A 130 -14.79 2.25 -23.21
C GLU A 130 -15.06 3.37 -22.21
N CYS A 131 -14.08 3.78 -21.40
CA CYS A 131 -14.24 4.86 -20.44
C CYS A 131 -14.61 6.20 -21.08
N LYS A 132 -14.08 6.50 -22.29
CA LYS A 132 -14.43 7.72 -23.03
C LYS A 132 -15.93 7.82 -23.33
N LYS A 133 -16.63 6.69 -23.50
CA LYS A 133 -18.08 6.66 -23.71
C LYS A 133 -18.87 7.15 -22.50
N TYR A 134 -18.27 7.09 -21.31
CA TYR A 134 -18.84 7.57 -20.06
C TYR A 134 -18.28 8.95 -19.65
N GLY A 135 -17.59 9.64 -20.55
CA GLY A 135 -17.08 11.01 -20.32
C GLY A 135 -15.82 11.12 -19.46
N LEU A 136 -15.16 10.00 -19.15
CA LEU A 136 -13.91 10.04 -18.38
C LEU A 136 -12.77 10.63 -19.21
N LYS A 137 -11.96 11.45 -18.54
CA LYS A 137 -10.74 12.07 -19.11
C LYS A 137 -9.57 11.09 -19.10
N GLU A 138 -8.57 11.35 -19.94
CA GLU A 138 -7.40 10.48 -20.13
C GLU A 138 -6.59 10.25 -18.85
N ASP A 139 -6.45 11.28 -18.01
CA ASP A 139 -5.78 11.19 -16.71
C ASP A 139 -6.55 10.28 -15.75
N GLN A 140 -7.89 10.37 -15.73
CA GLN A 140 -8.74 9.49 -14.93
C GLN A 140 -8.64 8.04 -15.40
N THR A 141 -8.73 7.78 -16.70
CA THR A 141 -8.66 6.40 -17.25
C THR A 141 -7.29 5.78 -17.03
N SER A 142 -6.21 6.55 -17.25
CA SER A 142 -4.85 6.10 -17.03
C SER A 142 -4.59 5.77 -15.56
N ARG A 143 -5.11 6.60 -14.64
CA ARG A 143 -5.02 6.35 -13.18
C ARG A 143 -5.76 5.07 -12.79
N LEU A 144 -7.01 4.91 -13.24
CA LEU A 144 -7.80 3.71 -12.94
C LEU A 144 -7.10 2.45 -13.46
N TRP A 145 -6.59 2.48 -14.69
CA TRP A 145 -5.84 1.35 -15.24
C TRP A 145 -4.57 1.05 -14.45
N ARG A 146 -3.78 2.08 -14.12
CA ARG A 146 -2.55 1.92 -13.34
C ARG A 146 -2.81 1.32 -11.95
N ARG A 147 -3.97 1.61 -11.36
CA ARG A 147 -4.34 1.11 -10.03
C ARG A 147 -4.94 -0.31 -10.08
N TYR A 148 -5.88 -0.55 -10.98
CA TYR A 148 -6.71 -1.78 -10.97
C TYR A 148 -6.38 -2.78 -12.08
N GLY A 149 -5.62 -2.36 -13.09
CA GLY A 149 -5.32 -3.19 -14.26
C GLY A 149 -6.60 -3.80 -14.86
N LYS A 150 -6.64 -5.13 -14.95
CA LYS A 150 -7.78 -5.86 -15.53
C LYS A 150 -9.07 -5.73 -14.70
N ASP A 151 -8.96 -5.48 -13.40
CA ASP A 151 -10.12 -5.34 -12.52
C ASP A 151 -10.83 -3.99 -12.72
N ALA A 152 -10.18 -3.04 -13.41
CA ALA A 152 -10.79 -1.78 -13.82
C ALA A 152 -12.04 -2.00 -14.70
N PHE A 153 -12.12 -3.11 -15.45
CA PHE A 153 -13.30 -3.44 -16.26
C PHE A 153 -14.57 -3.60 -15.42
N GLN A 154 -14.46 -3.99 -14.15
CA GLN A 154 -15.61 -4.06 -13.24
C GLN A 154 -16.22 -2.67 -12.97
N LEU A 155 -15.45 -1.59 -13.15
CA LEU A 155 -15.95 -0.22 -13.01
C LEU A 155 -16.87 0.16 -14.18
N LEU A 156 -16.60 -0.34 -15.39
CA LEU A 156 -17.41 -0.05 -16.57
C LEU A 156 -18.85 -0.56 -16.41
N GLU A 157 -19.04 -1.68 -15.71
CA GLU A 157 -20.37 -2.21 -15.40
C GLU A 157 -21.14 -1.26 -14.48
N ARG A 158 -20.45 -0.67 -13.49
CA ARG A 158 -21.04 0.34 -12.59
C ARG A 158 -21.40 1.61 -13.36
N PHE A 159 -20.51 2.11 -14.20
CA PHE A 159 -20.74 3.30 -15.02
C PHE A 159 -21.92 3.12 -15.98
N ARG A 160 -22.12 1.91 -16.51
CA ARG A 160 -23.26 1.59 -17.38
C ARG A 160 -24.59 1.62 -16.63
N ASN A 161 -24.61 1.14 -15.39
CA ASN A 161 -25.84 0.98 -14.62
C ASN A 161 -26.29 2.27 -13.94
N ASP A 162 -25.35 3.16 -13.60
CA ASP A 162 -25.62 4.43 -12.92
C ASP A 162 -24.60 5.48 -13.37
N ALA A 163 -25.10 6.55 -14.01
CA ALA A 163 -24.26 7.64 -14.51
C ALA A 163 -23.52 8.39 -13.40
N SER A 164 -24.06 8.44 -12.18
CA SER A 164 -23.40 9.11 -11.04
C SER A 164 -22.14 8.37 -10.58
N MET A 165 -21.92 7.13 -11.04
CA MET A 165 -20.73 6.35 -10.69
C MET A 165 -19.44 6.96 -11.27
N THR A 166 -19.55 7.85 -12.26
CA THR A 166 -18.41 8.59 -12.83
C THR A 166 -18.15 9.93 -12.16
N ASP A 167 -18.97 10.34 -11.20
CA ASP A 167 -18.77 11.57 -10.45
C ASP A 167 -17.54 11.43 -9.54
N THR A 168 -16.68 12.44 -9.55
CA THR A 168 -15.59 12.56 -8.57
C THR A 168 -16.20 12.96 -7.24
N VAL A 169 -16.07 12.10 -6.23
CA VAL A 169 -16.68 12.29 -4.91
C VAL A 169 -15.67 12.81 -3.90
N PHE A 170 -14.43 12.33 -3.95
CA PHE A 170 -13.44 12.67 -2.94
C PHE A 170 -12.04 12.71 -3.55
N GLU A 171 -11.37 13.86 -3.49
CA GLU A 171 -10.09 14.10 -4.17
C GLU A 171 -10.18 13.75 -5.68
N ASN A 172 -9.53 12.67 -6.10
CA ASN A 172 -9.58 12.17 -7.47
C ASN A 172 -10.36 10.84 -7.59
N PHE A 173 -11.06 10.42 -6.54
CA PHE A 173 -11.79 9.16 -6.49
C PHE A 173 -13.20 9.31 -7.04
N LEU A 174 -13.55 8.41 -7.96
CA LEU A 174 -14.90 8.34 -8.51
C LEU A 174 -15.82 7.58 -7.55
N ARG A 175 -17.12 7.90 -7.54
CA ARG A 175 -18.11 7.15 -6.74
C ARG A 175 -18.03 5.63 -7.01
N GLY A 176 -17.99 5.24 -8.28
CA GLY A 176 -17.88 3.83 -8.68
C GLY A 176 -16.58 3.16 -8.23
N GLU A 177 -15.49 3.93 -8.14
CA GLU A 177 -14.20 3.47 -7.63
C GLU A 177 -14.28 3.20 -6.11
N LEU A 178 -14.88 4.10 -5.35
CA LEU A 178 -15.07 3.91 -3.91
C LEU A 178 -15.91 2.67 -3.60
N HIS A 179 -16.98 2.43 -4.37
CA HIS A 179 -17.76 1.19 -4.25
C HIS A 179 -16.98 -0.06 -4.65
N HIS A 180 -16.03 0.03 -5.60
CA HIS A 180 -15.15 -1.07 -5.94
C HIS A 180 -14.20 -1.39 -4.79
N ILE A 181 -13.55 -0.36 -4.22
CA ILE A 181 -12.67 -0.49 -3.07
C ILE A 181 -13.41 -1.12 -1.88
N ALA A 182 -14.60 -0.60 -1.55
CA ALA A 182 -15.41 -1.11 -0.45
C ALA A 182 -15.75 -2.61 -0.62
N LYS A 183 -16.09 -3.03 -1.85
CA LYS A 183 -16.52 -4.40 -2.13
C LYS A 183 -15.35 -5.39 -2.23
N ASN A 184 -14.22 -4.97 -2.80
CA ASN A 184 -13.20 -5.91 -3.28
C ASN A 184 -11.88 -5.82 -2.53
N GLU A 185 -11.61 -4.76 -1.75
CA GLU A 185 -10.28 -4.51 -1.20
C GLU A 185 -10.19 -4.61 0.33
N MET A 186 -11.20 -5.16 1.00
CA MET A 186 -11.24 -5.37 2.45
C MET A 186 -10.85 -4.11 3.25
N VAL A 187 -11.46 -2.97 2.94
CA VAL A 187 -11.29 -1.75 3.73
C VAL A 187 -12.11 -1.88 5.00
N LEU A 188 -11.43 -2.01 6.14
CA LEU A 188 -12.07 -2.14 7.45
C LEU A 188 -11.95 -0.86 8.27
N ARG A 189 -10.93 -0.03 7.97
CA ARG A 189 -10.65 1.24 8.63
C ARG A 189 -10.25 2.33 7.65
N LEU A 190 -10.37 3.59 8.05
CA LEU A 190 -9.92 4.73 7.25
C LEU A 190 -8.42 4.70 6.93
N GLU A 191 -7.57 4.11 7.78
CA GLU A 191 -6.15 3.89 7.48
C GLU A 191 -5.96 2.98 6.26
N ASP A 192 -6.83 1.98 6.06
CA ASP A 192 -6.75 1.11 4.87
C ASP A 192 -6.97 1.92 3.60
N PHE A 193 -8.02 2.75 3.60
CA PHE A 193 -8.31 3.62 2.48
C PHE A 193 -7.25 4.71 2.30
N PHE A 194 -7.05 5.58 3.29
CA PHE A 194 -6.19 6.76 3.17
C PHE A 194 -4.71 6.42 3.01
N ARG A 195 -4.21 5.39 3.69
CA ARG A 195 -2.79 5.09 3.69
C ARG A 195 -2.42 4.03 2.67
N ARG A 196 -3.21 2.95 2.56
CA ARG A 196 -2.83 1.76 1.77
C ARG A 196 -3.41 1.77 0.37
N ARG A 197 -4.68 2.13 0.17
CA ARG A 197 -5.34 2.11 -1.16
C ARG A 197 -5.14 3.41 -1.94
N SER A 198 -5.21 4.55 -1.26
CA SER A 198 -5.19 5.87 -1.89
C SER A 198 -3.87 6.63 -1.77
N GLN A 199 -3.08 6.35 -0.74
CA GLN A 199 -1.86 7.09 -0.36
C GLN A 199 -2.11 8.56 0.02
N LEU A 200 -3.37 8.98 0.19
CA LEU A 200 -3.72 10.35 0.57
C LEU A 200 -3.12 10.77 1.91
N ALA A 201 -3.05 9.86 2.89
CA ALA A 201 -2.39 10.12 4.17
C ALA A 201 -0.85 10.30 4.05
N LEU A 202 -0.26 10.06 2.88
CA LEU A 202 1.16 10.29 2.60
C LEU A 202 1.41 11.56 1.79
N THR A 203 0.37 12.13 1.17
CA THR A 203 0.47 13.27 0.25
C THR A 203 -0.33 14.49 0.71
N HIS A 204 -1.18 14.34 1.72
CA HIS A 204 -2.00 15.42 2.27
C HIS A 204 -1.83 15.48 3.79
N HIS A 205 -1.92 16.69 4.33
CA HIS A 205 -2.09 16.83 5.77
C HIS A 205 -3.42 16.24 6.22
N ARG A 206 -3.41 15.64 7.41
CA ARG A 206 -4.60 15.07 8.04
C ARG A 206 -5.73 16.09 8.19
N SER A 207 -5.42 17.34 8.50
CA SER A 207 -6.41 18.43 8.59
C SER A 207 -7.02 18.77 7.23
N THR A 208 -6.24 18.73 6.15
CA THR A 208 -6.75 18.90 4.79
C THR A 208 -7.76 17.80 4.47
N LEU A 209 -7.41 16.54 4.71
CA LEU A 209 -8.31 15.40 4.45
C LEU A 209 -9.62 15.50 5.24
N HIS A 210 -9.58 15.99 6.48
CA HIS A 210 -10.77 16.16 7.31
C HIS A 210 -11.76 17.18 6.74
N CYS A 211 -11.25 18.21 6.06
CA CYS A 211 -12.05 19.30 5.49
C CYS A 211 -12.34 19.12 4.00
N THR A 212 -11.77 18.11 3.34
CA THR A 212 -11.99 17.84 1.91
C THR A 212 -13.46 17.49 1.66
N GLU A 213 -14.05 18.14 0.66
CA GLU A 213 -15.42 17.90 0.24
C GLU A 213 -15.65 16.43 -0.14
N GLY A 214 -16.83 15.91 0.20
CA GLY A 214 -17.20 14.52 -0.08
C GLY A 214 -16.59 13.47 0.84
N LEU A 215 -15.82 13.86 1.87
CA LEU A 215 -15.32 12.93 2.90
C LEU A 215 -16.44 12.08 3.51
N LYS A 216 -17.56 12.71 3.88
CA LYS A 216 -18.71 12.02 4.49
C LYS A 216 -19.35 11.02 3.54
N GLU A 217 -19.47 11.38 2.25
CA GLU A 217 -19.99 10.47 1.25
C GLU A 217 -19.04 9.29 1.03
N ALA A 218 -17.73 9.54 0.90
CA ALA A 218 -16.74 8.49 0.76
C ALA A 218 -16.75 7.53 1.97
N ALA A 219 -16.82 8.06 3.19
CA ALA A 219 -16.96 7.25 4.39
C ALA A 219 -18.26 6.44 4.39
N LYS A 220 -19.39 7.03 3.96
CA LYS A 220 -20.67 6.31 3.85
C LYS A 220 -20.61 5.16 2.85
N ILE A 221 -19.94 5.36 1.72
CA ILE A 221 -19.73 4.32 0.72
C ILE A 221 -18.84 3.18 1.26
N LEU A 222 -17.76 3.52 1.96
CA LEU A 222 -16.78 2.55 2.45
C LEU A 222 -17.28 1.76 3.68
N PHE A 223 -18.03 2.40 4.57
CA PHE A 223 -18.34 1.84 5.90
C PHE A 223 -19.84 1.74 6.21
N GLY A 224 -20.73 2.23 5.34
CA GLY A 224 -22.17 2.17 5.56
C GLY A 224 -22.58 2.86 6.85
N ASP A 225 -23.29 2.15 7.74
CA ASP A 225 -23.80 2.74 8.98
C ASP A 225 -22.71 3.03 10.02
N ALA A 226 -21.52 2.45 9.87
CA ALA A 226 -20.38 2.73 10.73
C ALA A 226 -19.58 3.99 10.34
N ALA A 227 -19.99 4.71 9.28
CA ALA A 227 -19.22 5.81 8.71
C ALA A 227 -18.91 6.93 9.70
N ASP A 228 -19.92 7.42 10.43
CA ASP A 228 -19.73 8.52 11.39
C ASP A 228 -18.82 8.10 12.55
N ALA A 229 -19.03 6.89 13.10
CA ALA A 229 -18.20 6.35 14.17
C ALA A 229 -16.73 6.16 13.74
N GLU A 230 -16.50 5.75 12.49
CA GLU A 230 -15.16 5.57 11.95
C GLU A 230 -14.48 6.92 11.64
N LEU A 231 -15.23 7.92 11.17
CA LEU A 231 -14.74 9.29 11.01
C LEU A 231 -14.33 9.90 12.36
N ASP A 232 -15.18 9.77 13.38
CA ASP A 232 -14.89 10.26 14.72
C ASP A 232 -13.67 9.54 15.32
N ARG A 233 -13.57 8.21 15.17
CA ARG A 233 -12.38 7.46 15.60
C ARG A 233 -11.12 7.92 14.88
N TYR A 234 -11.21 8.13 13.57
CA TYR A 234 -10.03 8.46 12.78
C TYR A 234 -9.61 9.90 12.98
N PHE A 235 -10.51 10.89 13.08
CA PHE A 235 -10.19 12.32 13.11
C PHE A 235 -10.34 13.00 14.48
N GLY A 236 -11.17 12.46 15.36
CA GLY A 236 -11.41 12.97 16.72
C GLY A 236 -10.26 12.73 17.69
#